data_AF-A0A2S7DAE8-F1
#
_entry.id   AF-A0A2S7DAE8-F1
#
_cell.length_a   1.000
_cell.length_b   1.000
_cell.length_c   1.000
_cell.angle_alpha   90.00
_cell.angle_beta   90.00
_cell.angle_gamma   90.00
#
_symmetry.space_group_name_H-M   'P 1'
#
loop_
_entity.id
_entity.type
_entity.pdbx_description
1 polymer ?
#
loop_
_entity_poly.entity_id
_entity_poly.type
_entity_poly.pdbx_seq_one_letter_code
_entity_poly.pdbx_strand_id
1 'polypeptide(L)'
;MIRTASATWCHSIQALGKSMDMIRVNSSAISAIGYDPNIMRMKIQFVQGHTYDFCGVPAHVFRGLLKAGSKGGYYNDHIRDRYQC
;
A
#
# COMPACT_ATOMS: atom_id res chain seq x y z
N MET A 1 -20.56 22.19 -42.63
CA MET A 1 -19.49 22.14 -41.61
C MET A 1 -20.13 22.35 -40.24
N ILE A 2 -20.40 21.28 -39.48
CA ILE A 2 -20.61 21.37 -38.03
C ILE A 2 -19.92 20.15 -37.41
N ARG A 3 -19.01 20.44 -36.48
CA ARG A 3 -18.11 19.49 -35.80
C ARG A 3 -18.89 18.79 -34.70
N THR A 4 -18.93 17.47 -34.69
CA THR A 4 -19.30 16.69 -33.49
C THR A 4 -18.04 16.03 -32.94
N ALA A 5 -17.45 16.66 -31.93
CA ALA A 5 -16.43 16.07 -31.11
C ALA A 5 -17.11 15.08 -30.15
N SER A 6 -16.94 13.77 -30.37
CA SER A 6 -17.31 12.74 -29.40
C SER A 6 -16.11 12.46 -28.51
N ALA A 7 -16.01 13.21 -27.42
CA ALA A 7 -15.05 12.94 -26.35
C ALA A 7 -15.67 11.89 -25.42
N THR A 8 -15.30 10.63 -25.59
CA THR A 8 -15.66 9.56 -24.64
C THR A 8 -14.78 9.68 -23.40
N TRP A 9 -15.21 10.52 -22.47
CA TRP A 9 -14.67 10.60 -21.11
C TRP A 9 -14.99 9.29 -20.37
N CYS A 10 -14.03 8.37 -20.31
CA CYS A 10 -14.13 7.19 -19.46
C CYS A 10 -13.88 7.61 -18.01
N HIS A 11 -14.96 7.96 -17.31
CA HIS A 11 -14.97 8.14 -15.85
C HIS A 11 -14.76 6.78 -15.19
N SER A 12 -13.52 6.41 -14.92
CA SER A 12 -13.22 5.24 -14.08
C SER A 12 -13.17 5.68 -12.61
N ILE A 13 -14.34 5.59 -11.98
CA ILE A 13 -14.58 5.19 -10.59
C ILE A 13 -13.72 5.92 -9.54
N GLN A 14 -14.33 6.88 -8.87
CA GLN A 14 -13.88 7.35 -7.55
C GLN A 14 -13.80 6.15 -6.58
N ALA A 15 -12.60 5.73 -6.21
CA ALA A 15 -12.37 5.01 -4.97
C ALA A 15 -12.39 6.01 -3.81
N LEU A 16 -13.60 6.37 -3.36
CA LEU A 16 -13.84 7.09 -2.12
C LEU A 16 -13.57 6.15 -0.93
N GLY A 17 -12.39 6.26 -0.35
CA GLY A 17 -12.07 5.69 0.95
C GLY A 17 -10.76 6.32 1.38
N LYS A 18 -10.71 6.92 2.57
CA LYS A 18 -9.52 7.60 3.14
C LYS A 18 -8.24 7.00 2.55
N SER A 19 -7.62 7.72 1.62
CA SER A 19 -6.36 7.29 1.03
C SER A 19 -5.34 7.33 2.17
N MET A 20 -5.03 6.16 2.72
CA MET A 20 -3.84 5.98 3.52
C MET A 20 -2.67 6.53 2.70
N ASP A 21 -1.90 7.47 3.25
CA ASP A 21 -0.71 7.97 2.56
C ASP A 21 0.26 6.80 2.37
N MET A 22 0.48 6.44 1.10
CA MET A 22 1.35 5.33 0.71
C MET A 22 2.74 5.89 0.41
N ILE A 23 3.73 5.48 1.19
CA ILE A 23 5.13 5.85 1.00
C ILE A 23 5.76 4.87 0.00
N ARG A 24 6.25 5.38 -1.13
CA ARG A 24 7.01 4.59 -2.10
C ARG A 24 8.37 4.20 -1.51
N VAL A 25 8.75 2.94 -1.71
CA VAL A 25 10.02 2.41 -1.19
C VAL A 25 10.81 1.72 -2.29
N ASN A 26 12.14 1.79 -2.20
CA ASN A 26 13.02 1.03 -3.07
C ASN A 26 13.21 -0.38 -2.47
N SER A 27 12.58 -1.38 -3.09
CA SER A 27 12.72 -2.80 -2.76
C SER A 27 12.29 -3.64 -3.96
N SER A 28 12.89 -4.81 -4.14
CA SER A 28 12.51 -5.77 -5.19
C SER A 28 11.16 -6.44 -4.93
N ALA A 29 10.72 -6.51 -3.67
CA ALA A 29 9.48 -7.18 -3.28
C ALA A 29 8.32 -6.20 -3.00
N ILE A 30 8.62 -5.03 -2.43
CA ILE A 30 7.62 -4.07 -1.93
C ILE A 30 7.81 -2.75 -2.66
N SER A 31 6.71 -2.20 -3.19
CA SER A 31 6.73 -0.97 -3.97
C SER A 31 6.22 0.25 -3.18
N ALA A 32 5.25 0.05 -2.28
CA ALA A 32 4.73 1.09 -1.41
C ALA A 32 4.24 0.52 -0.07
N ILE A 33 4.29 1.33 0.98
CA ILE A 33 3.81 0.98 2.32
C ILE A 33 3.03 2.17 2.89
N GLY A 34 1.83 1.94 3.39
CA GLY A 34 1.04 2.91 4.15
C GLY A 34 0.80 2.44 5.57
N TYR A 35 0.67 3.36 6.52
CA TYR A 35 0.44 3.04 7.93
C TYR A 35 -0.40 4.10 8.63
N ASP A 36 -1.46 3.68 9.32
CA ASP A 36 -2.35 4.53 10.12
C ASP A 36 -2.18 4.13 11.59
N PRO A 37 -1.51 4.98 12.41
CA PRO A 37 -1.30 4.69 13.82
C PRO A 37 -2.59 4.72 14.64
N ASN A 38 -3.64 5.42 14.20
CA ASN A 38 -4.88 5.56 14.97
C ASN A 38 -5.66 4.25 15.03
N ILE A 39 -5.60 3.48 13.95
CA ILE A 39 -6.29 2.19 13.81
C ILE A 39 -5.32 1.00 13.73
N MET A 40 -4.02 1.24 13.90
CA MET A 40 -2.93 0.26 13.81
C MET A 40 -3.03 -0.60 12.54
N ARG A 41 -3.35 0.04 11.40
CA ARG A 41 -3.43 -0.63 10.10
C ARG A 41 -2.22 -0.31 9.26
N MET A 42 -1.68 -1.34 8.61
CA MET A 42 -0.58 -1.22 7.67
C MET A 42 -1.02 -1.79 6.33
N LYS A 43 -0.81 -1.03 5.25
CA LYS A 43 -1.07 -1.45 3.87
C LYS A 43 0.26 -1.66 3.17
N ILE A 44 0.46 -2.81 2.53
CA ILE A 44 1.67 -3.11 1.76
C ILE A 44 1.27 -3.39 0.31
N GLN A 45 1.88 -2.64 -0.61
CA GLN A 45 1.78 -2.88 -2.04
C GLN A 45 3.04 -3.59 -2.54
N PHE A 46 2.89 -4.81 -3.02
CA PHE A 46 3.97 -5.60 -3.61
C PHE A 46 4.26 -5.17 -5.04
N VAL A 47 5.50 -5.36 -5.49
CA VAL A 47 5.90 -5.08 -6.88
C VAL A 47 5.11 -5.92 -7.88
N GLN A 48 4.66 -7.11 -7.48
CA GLN A 48 3.82 -8.00 -8.28
C GLN A 48 2.37 -7.48 -8.49
N GLY A 49 2.01 -6.34 -7.89
CA GLY A 49 0.70 -5.71 -8.06
C GLY A 49 -0.32 -6.04 -6.97
N HIS A 50 -0.07 -7.07 -6.15
CA HIS A 50 -0.93 -7.38 -5.00
C HIS A 50 -0.76 -6.35 -3.89
N THR A 51 -1.88 -5.99 -3.25
CA THR A 51 -1.89 -5.11 -2.07
C THR A 51 -2.58 -5.84 -0.94
N TYR A 52 -1.94 -5.86 0.23
CA TYR A 52 -2.46 -6.52 1.42
C TYR A 52 -2.57 -5.53 2.57
N ASP A 53 -3.63 -5.69 3.35
CA ASP A 53 -3.88 -4.93 4.57
C ASP A 53 -3.63 -5.80 5.80
N PHE A 54 -2.96 -5.21 6.79
CA PHE A 54 -2.61 -5.83 8.04
C PHE A 54 -3.16 -4.98 9.19
N CYS A 55 -3.75 -5.64 10.18
CA CYS A 55 -4.40 -4.98 11.31
C CYS A 55 -3.68 -5.31 12.63
N GLY A 56 -3.78 -4.39 13.59
CA GLY A 56 -3.10 -4.52 14.88
C GLY A 56 -1.57 -4.43 14.80
N VAL A 57 -1.03 -3.83 13.73
CA VAL A 57 0.41 -3.71 13.54
C VAL A 57 0.93 -2.54 14.37
N PRO A 58 1.86 -2.75 15.32
CA PRO A 58 2.42 -1.67 16.11
C PRO A 58 3.30 -0.73 15.27
N ALA A 59 3.34 0.56 15.63
CA ALA A 59 4.13 1.56 14.91
C ALA A 59 5.63 1.24 14.84
N HIS A 60 6.18 0.51 15.81
CA HIS A 60 7.58 0.09 15.79
C HIS A 60 7.89 -0.93 14.68
N VAL A 61 6.93 -1.79 14.31
CA VAL A 61 7.07 -2.76 13.21
C VAL A 61 7.08 -2.03 11.87
N PHE A 62 6.18 -1.06 11.69
CA PHE A 62 6.17 -0.20 10.50
C PHE A 62 7.49 0.55 10.33
N ARG A 63 8.01 1.17 11.40
CA ARG A 63 9.33 1.83 11.39
C ARG A 63 10.47 0.85 11.08
N GLY A 64 10.39 -0.38 11.61
CA GLY A 64 11.33 -1.46 11.30
C GLY A 64 11.35 -1.81 9.82
N LEU A 65 10.17 -2.00 9.21
CA LEU A 65 10.01 -2.27 7.78
C LEU A 65 10.56 -1.14 6.90
N LEU A 66 10.33 0.13 7.29
CA LEU A 66 10.88 1.28 6.57
C LEU A 66 12.42 1.33 6.62
N LYS A 67 13.02 0.99 7.77
CA LYS A 67 14.48 1.01 7.96
C LYS A 67 15.20 -0.26 7.48
N ALA A 68 14.48 -1.36 7.29
CA ALA A 68 15.08 -2.62 6.87
C ALA A 68 15.79 -2.50 5.51
N GLY A 69 17.02 -3.03 5.45
CA GLY A 69 17.81 -3.12 4.22
C GLY A 69 17.19 -4.07 3.18
N SER A 70 16.44 -5.08 3.64
CA SER A 70 15.58 -5.92 2.80
C SER A 70 14.15 -5.90 3.33
N LYS A 71 13.28 -5.13 2.66
CA LYS A 71 11.87 -4.99 3.07
C LYS A 71 11.09 -6.29 2.91
N GLY A 72 11.41 -7.07 1.87
CA GLY A 72 10.84 -8.39 1.66
C GLY A 72 11.24 -9.39 2.75
N GLY A 73 12.53 -9.37 3.16
CA GLY A 73 13.00 -10.19 4.28
C GLY A 73 12.30 -9.83 5.58
N TYR A 74 12.28 -8.54 5.93
CA TYR A 74 11.59 -8.08 7.14
C TYR A 74 10.10 -8.44 7.15
N TYR A 75 9.42 -8.32 5.99
CA TYR A 75 8.03 -8.74 5.84
C TYR A 75 7.82 -10.23 6.16
N ASN A 76 8.66 -11.11 5.62
CA ASN A 76 8.55 -12.55 5.87
C ASN A 76 8.79 -12.87 7.36
N ASP A 77 9.80 -12.25 7.97
CA ASP A 77 10.20 -12.59 9.34
C ASP A 77 9.25 -12.03 10.41
N HIS A 78 8.70 -10.83 10.17
CA HIS A 78 7.99 -10.05 11.21
C HIS A 78 6.51 -9.81 10.91
N ILE A 79 6.03 -10.01 9.66
CA ILE A 79 4.68 -9.56 9.27
C ILE A 79 3.80 -10.69 8.72
N ARG A 80 4.26 -11.43 7.69
CA ARG A 80 3.45 -12.35 6.86
C ARG A 80 2.49 -13.26 7.63
N ASP A 81 2.96 -13.86 8.72
CA ASP A 81 2.19 -14.86 9.49
C ASP A 81 1.83 -14.38 10.91
N ARG A 82 2.09 -13.10 11.21
CA ARG A 82 1.87 -12.54 12.56
C ARG A 82 0.70 -11.60 12.64
N TYR A 83 0.36 -10.94 11.53
CA TYR A 83 -0.74 -10.00 11.48
C TYR A 83 -1.69 -10.41 10.37
N GLN A 84 -2.97 -10.39 10.68
CA GLN A 84 -4.04 -10.64 9.72
C GLN A 84 -5.12 -9.58 9.95
N CYS A 85 -5.69 -9.16 8.85
CA CYS A 85 -7.01 -8.58 8.80
C CYS A 85 -7.87 -9.54 7.96
#